data_AF-A0A1Y5EWP9-F1
#
_entry.id   AF-A0A1Y5EWP9-F1
#
_cell.length_a   1.000
_cell.length_b   1.000
_cell.length_c   1.000
_cell.angle_alpha   90.00
_cell.angle_beta   90.00
_cell.angle_gamma   90.00
#
_symmetry.space_group_name_H-M   'P 1'
#
loop_
_entity.id
_entity.type
_entity.pdbx_description
1 polymer ?
#
loop_
_entity_poly.entity_id
_entity_poly.type
_entity_poly.pdbx_seq_one_letter_code
_entity_poly.pdbx_strand_id
1 'polypeptide(L)' 'MDSLYFLIPVSVILVGLIAAIFLWAVRSGQFDDLDGPAHSILHEEEVLEEADEAVEEKDKDKELE' A
#
# COMPACT_ATOMS: atom_id res chain seq x y z
N MET A 1 -0.17 17.03 -43.34
CA MET A 1 -0.80 15.70 -43.19
C MET A 1 0.21 14.62 -42.79
N ASP A 2 1.51 14.92 -42.79
CA ASP A 2 2.59 13.95 -42.58
C ASP A 2 2.76 13.52 -41.12
N SER A 3 2.46 14.40 -40.17
CA SER A 3 2.54 14.10 -38.73
C SER A 3 1.56 13.02 -38.29
N LEU A 4 0.39 12.91 -38.94
CA LEU A 4 -0.59 11.87 -38.62
C LEU A 4 -0.03 10.47 -38.88
N TYR A 5 0.73 10.29 -39.98
CA TYR A 5 1.36 9.01 -40.30
C TYR A 5 2.44 8.61 -39.29
N PHE A 6 3.04 9.57 -38.60
CA PHE A 6 3.98 9.30 -37.51
C PHE A 6 3.24 9.07 -36.17
N LEU A 7 2.21 9.86 -35.89
CA LEU A 7 1.49 9.81 -34.61
C LEU A 7 0.63 8.55 -34.45
N ILE A 8 0.03 8.03 -35.54
CA ILE A 8 -0.78 6.80 -35.50
C ILE A 8 0.04 5.60 -34.97
N PRO A 9 1.18 5.21 -35.58
CA PRO A 9 1.94 4.06 -35.09
C PRO A 9 2.51 4.29 -33.68
N VAL A 10 2.95 5.52 -33.36
CA VAL A 10 3.40 5.86 -32.00
C VAL A 10 2.27 5.65 -30.99
N SER A 11 1.05 6.07 -31.32
CA SER A 11 -0.14 5.87 -30.48
C SER A 11 -0.45 4.39 -30.29
N VAL A 12 -0.41 3.58 -31.35
CA VAL A 12 -0.66 2.12 -31.25
C VAL A 12 0.37 1.45 -30.34
N ILE A 13 1.66 1.80 -30.49
CA ILE A 13 2.72 1.28 -29.64
C ILE A 13 2.50 1.69 -28.18
N LEU A 14 2.16 2.96 -27.94
CA LEU A 14 1.90 3.47 -26.60
C LEU A 14 0.75 2.74 -25.92
N VAL A 15 -0.38 2.57 -26.62
CA VAL A 15 -1.54 1.83 -26.12
C VAL A 15 -1.18 0.36 -25.86
N GLY A 16 -0.43 -0.28 -26.76
CA GLY A 16 0.05 -1.64 -26.57
C GLY A 16 0.96 -1.79 -25.35
N LEU A 17 1.84 -0.82 -25.12
CA LEU A 17 2.74 -0.80 -23.97
C LEU A 17 1.98 -0.60 -22.65
N ILE A 18 1.02 0.32 -22.61
CA ILE A 18 0.13 0.52 -21.46
C ILE A 18 -0.64 -0.76 -21.17
N ALA A 19 -1.23 -1.39 -22.19
CA ALA A 19 -1.96 -2.64 -22.02
C ALA A 19 -1.06 -3.78 -21.52
N ALA A 20 0.18 -3.89 -22.03
CA ALA A 20 1.13 -4.90 -21.59
C ALA A 20 1.52 -4.70 -20.10
N ILE A 21 1.82 -3.47 -19.69
CA ILE A 21 2.10 -3.14 -18.29
C ILE A 21 0.89 -3.44 -17.40
N PHE A 22 -0.31 -3.04 -17.84
CA PHE A 22 -1.53 -3.29 -17.09
C PHE A 22 -1.79 -4.79 -16.89
N LEU A 23 -1.69 -5.59 -17.95
CA LEU A 23 -1.86 -7.05 -17.86
C LEU A 23 -0.78 -7.71 -17.00
N TRP A 24 0.46 -7.19 -17.04
CA TRP A 24 1.52 -7.65 -16.16
C TRP A 24 1.22 -7.32 -14.70
N ALA A 25 0.76 -6.10 -14.38
CA ALA A 25 0.41 -5.68 -13.04
C ALA A 25 -0.75 -6.51 -12.45
N VAL A 26 -1.80 -6.76 -13.26
CA VAL A 26 -2.91 -7.65 -12.90
C VAL A 26 -2.41 -9.05 -12.59
N ARG A 27 -1.53 -9.62 -13.43
CA ARG A 27 -1.01 -10.97 -13.19
C ARG A 27 0.02 -11.04 -12.06
N SER A 28 0.62 -9.91 -11.68
CA SER A 28 1.57 -9.81 -10.58
C SER A 28 0.89 -9.69 -9.21
N GLY A 29 -0.45 -9.68 -9.14
CA GLY A 29 -1.18 -9.60 -7.87
C GLY A 29 -1.06 -8.24 -7.18
N GLN A 30 -0.72 -7.16 -7.89
CA GLN A 30 -0.58 -5.81 -7.29
C GLN A 30 -1.90 -5.33 -6.62
N PHE A 31 -3.04 -5.85 -7.07
CA PHE A 31 -4.35 -5.48 -6.54
C PHE A 31 -4.79 -6.33 -5.34
N ASP A 32 -4.02 -7.36 -4.97
CA ASP A 32 -4.37 -8.28 -3.87
C ASP A 32 -4.06 -7.67 -2.50
N ASP A 33 -3.23 -6.62 -2.43
CA ASP A 33 -2.83 -5.93 -1.20
C ASP A 33 -3.60 -4.61 -0.96
N LEU A 34 -4.77 -4.45 -1.58
CA LEU A 34 -5.66 -3.30 -1.32
C LEU A 34 -6.36 -3.40 0.05
N ASP A 35 -6.32 -4.57 0.70
CA ASP A 35 -6.91 -4.82 2.02
C ASP A 35 -5.95 -4.51 3.19
N GLY A 36 -4.66 -4.25 2.92
CA GLY A 36 -3.63 -4.04 3.93
C GLY A 36 -3.88 -2.91 4.95
N PRO A 37 -4.33 -1.70 4.54
CA PRO A 37 -4.52 -0.58 5.47
C PRO A 37 -5.79 -0.67 6.33
N ALA A 38 -6.79 -1.44 5.90
CA ALA A 38 -8.07 -1.52 6.62
C ALA A 38 -7.96 -2.36 7.90
N HIS A 39 -7.04 -3.31 7.94
CA HIS A 39 -6.86 -4.19 9.10
C HIS A 39 -5.94 -3.60 10.17
N SER A 40 -5.07 -2.64 9.86
CA SER A 40 -4.23 -1.99 10.87
C SER A 40 -5.04 -1.11 11.81
N ILE A 41 -6.08 -0.44 11.32
CA ILE A 41 -6.90 0.51 12.09
C ILE A 41 -7.66 -0.20 13.24
N LEU A 42 -8.03 -1.48 13.06
CA LEU A 42 -8.76 -2.25 14.08
C LEU A 42 -7.86 -2.80 15.19
N HIS A 43 -6.55 -2.93 14.94
CA HIS A 43 -5.58 -3.50 15.90
C HIS A 43 -4.74 -2.42 16.58
N GLU A 44 -4.97 -1.14 16.28
CA GLU A 44 -4.31 0.00 16.93
C GLU A 44 -4.75 0.16 18.40
N GLU A 45 -5.97 -0.26 18.77
CA GLU A 45 -6.47 -0.16 20.14
C GLU A 45 -5.76 -1.12 21.11
N GLU A 46 -5.47 -2.35 20.70
CA GLU A 46 -4.79 -3.36 21.55
C GLU A 46 -3.34 -2.97 21.87
N VAL A 47 -2.63 -2.34 20.92
CA VAL A 47 -1.24 -1.90 21.11
C VAL A 47 -1.13 -0.72 22.07
N LEU A 48 -2.16 0.13 22.14
CA LEU A 48 -2.21 1.27 23.05
C LEU A 48 -2.48 0.83 24.49
N GLU A 49 -3.35 -0.17 24.71
CA GLU A 49 -3.62 -0.72 26.03
C GLU A 49 -2.38 -1.41 26.63
N GLU A 50 -1.66 -2.21 25.84
CA GLU A 50 -0.45 -2.91 26.32
C GLU A 50 0.70 -1.93 26.63
N ALA A 51 0.76 -0.80 25.91
CA ALA A 51 1.74 0.26 26.17
C ALA A 51 1.41 1.06 27.45
N ASP A 52 0.14 1.36 27.71
CA ASP A 52 -0.28 2.05 28.93
C ASP A 52 -0.10 1.17 30.18
N GLU A 53 -0.40 -0.13 30.09
CA GLU A 53 -0.17 -1.08 31.19
C GLU A 53 1.33 -1.23 31.53
N ALA A 54 2.20 -1.31 30.52
CA ALA A 54 3.64 -1.43 30.72
C ALA A 54 4.30 -0.15 31.28
N VAL A 55 3.69 1.01 31.04
CA VAL A 55 4.13 2.29 31.63
C VAL A 55 3.68 2.39 33.09
N GLU A 56 2.44 1.98 33.40
CA GLU A 56 1.90 2.01 34.76
C GLU A 56 2.64 1.04 35.71
N GLU A 57 3.05 -0.13 35.22
CA GLU A 57 3.85 -1.11 36.00
C GLU A 57 5.24 -0.54 36.35
N LYS A 58 5.91 0.11 35.39
CA LYS A 58 7.24 0.70 35.60
C LYS A 58 7.25 1.88 36.56
N ASP A 59 6.17 2.65 36.63
CA ASP A 59 6.06 3.75 37.58
C ASP A 59 5.77 3.24 39.00
N LYS A 60 4.99 2.17 39.16
CA LYS A 60 4.77 1.50 40.46
C LYS A 60 6.04 0.87 41.02
N ASP A 61 6.86 0.24 40.18
CA ASP A 61 8.12 -0.36 40.61
C ASP A 61 9.15 0.69 41.09
N LYS A 62 9.13 1.89 40.52
CA LYS A 62 10.00 3.00 40.95
C LYS A 62 9.54 3.70 42.23
N GLU A 63 8.25 3.67 42.55
CA GLU A 63 7.73 4.18 43.83
C GLU A 63 7.98 3.21 45.00
N LEU A 64 8.31 1.95 44.72
CA LEU A 64 8.58 0.91 45.72
C LEU A 64 10.08 0.72 46.05
N GLU A 65 10.99 1.39 45.33
CA GLU A 65 12.43 1.54 45.68
C GLU A 65 12.70 2.77 46.56
#